data_AF-A0A1F5YGP6-F1
#
_entry.id   AF-A0A1F5YGP6-F1
#
_cell.length_a   1.000
_cell.length_b   1.000
_cell.length_c   1.000
_cell.angle_alpha   90.00
_cell.angle_beta   90.00
_cell.angle_gamma   90.00
#
_symmetry.space_group_name_H-M   'P 1'
#
loop_
_entity.id
_entity.type
_entity.pdbx_description
1 polymer ?
#
loop_
_entity_poly.entity_id
_entity_poly.type
_entity_poly.pdbx_seq_one_letter_code
_entity_poly.pdbx_strand_id
1 'polypeptide(L)'
;MALRCQNCNKGIIRGHAVSHAKNRTLRIFSPNLQKLKVFFRGRTKKALLCTSCIKRLKKYGRIGRFSFIKYVSKKEKSIEEKAVLEIKPIKEAVHEKDKKEKKLVMVEKKEEKKEKEVTVKKKELQIEDIVGKKN
;
A
#
# COMPACT_ATOMS: atom_id res chain seq x y z
N MET A 1 -2.58 28.39 20.37
CA MET A 1 -3.39 27.28 19.82
C MET A 1 -4.80 27.37 20.40
N ALA A 2 -5.85 27.32 19.58
CA ALA A 2 -7.22 27.34 20.09
C ALA A 2 -7.57 26.03 20.83
N LEU A 3 -8.13 26.15 22.05
CA LEU A 3 -8.60 25.01 22.87
C LEU A 3 -9.91 24.43 22.29
N ARG A 4 -9.83 23.83 21.09
CA ARG A 4 -10.98 23.28 20.37
C ARG A 4 -10.75 21.83 19.94
N CYS A 5 -11.79 21.02 20.03
CA CYS A 5 -11.78 19.66 19.51
C CYS A 5 -11.70 19.68 17.98
N GLN A 6 -10.76 18.94 17.40
CA GLN A 6 -10.58 18.88 15.94
C GLN A 6 -11.68 18.13 15.18
N ASN A 7 -12.53 17.37 15.88
CA ASN A 7 -13.63 16.62 15.26
C ASN A 7 -14.98 17.34 15.37
N CYS A 8 -15.35 17.79 16.58
CA CYS A 8 -16.68 18.38 16.83
C CYS A 8 -16.64 19.87 17.17
N ASN A 9 -15.47 20.50 17.06
CA ASN A 9 -15.27 21.93 17.30
C ASN A 9 -15.70 22.45 18.69
N LYS A 10 -15.98 21.54 19.64
CA LYS A 10 -16.23 21.88 21.04
C LYS A 10 -15.10 22.76 21.55
N GLY A 11 -15.45 24.00 21.88
CA GLY A 11 -14.56 25.01 22.42
C GLY A 11 -14.99 25.44 23.81
N ILE A 12 -14.32 26.48 24.28
CA ILE A 12 -14.62 27.12 25.55
C ILE A 12 -15.98 27.83 25.45
N ILE A 13 -16.82 27.65 26.47
CA ILE A 13 -18.10 28.36 26.62
C ILE A 13 -17.99 29.26 27.86
N ARG A 14 -18.54 30.47 27.77
CA ARG A 14 -18.64 31.40 28.91
C ARG A 14 -20.03 31.30 29.53
N GLY A 15 -20.10 31.35 30.84
CA GLY A 15 -21.38 31.45 31.56
C GLY A 15 -21.16 31.84 33.01
N HIS A 16 -22.12 31.52 33.88
CA HIS A 16 -22.06 31.90 35.29
C HIS A 16 -22.03 30.67 36.21
N ALA A 17 -21.31 30.79 37.33
CA ALA A 17 -21.59 30.02 38.52
C ALA A 17 -22.70 30.77 39.28
N VAL A 18 -23.75 30.04 39.67
CA VAL A 18 -24.90 30.60 40.39
C VAL A 18 -24.95 29.92 41.75
N SER A 19 -24.84 30.70 42.83
CA SER A 19 -24.99 30.17 44.18
C SER A 19 -26.47 29.94 44.53
N HIS A 20 -26.74 29.28 45.67
CA HIS A 20 -28.11 29.15 46.19
C HIS A 20 -28.80 30.51 46.39
N ALA A 21 -28.04 31.56 46.74
CA ALA A 21 -28.52 32.94 46.86
C ALA A 21 -28.67 33.67 45.51
N LYS A 22 -28.49 32.98 44.36
CA LYS A 22 -28.53 33.55 43.00
C LYS A 22 -27.44 34.57 42.69
N ASN A 23 -26.36 34.59 43.46
CA ASN A 23 -25.17 35.40 43.12
C ASN A 23 -24.49 34.80 41.89
N ARG A 24 -24.28 35.62 40.87
CA ARG A 24 -23.71 35.20 39.58
C ARG A 24 -22.26 35.64 39.47
N THR A 25 -21.34 34.69 39.42
CA THR A 25 -19.93 34.96 39.12
C THR A 25 -19.59 34.44 37.72
N LEU A 26 -18.73 35.13 36.99
CA LEU A 26 -18.28 34.69 35.66
C LEU A 26 -17.47 33.40 35.79
N ARG A 27 -17.81 32.38 34.98
CA ARG A 27 -17.02 31.15 34.86
C ARG A 27 -16.80 30.74 33.42
N ILE A 28 -15.72 30.01 33.21
CA ILE A 28 -15.32 29.49 31.91
C ILE A 28 -15.49 27.97 31.93
N PHE A 29 -16.26 27.43 30.98
CA PHE A 29 -16.42 26.00 30.78
C PHE A 29 -15.47 25.53 29.68
N SER A 30 -14.35 24.93 30.07
CA SER A 30 -13.42 24.29 29.14
C SER A 30 -13.82 22.83 28.88
N PRO A 31 -13.90 22.38 27.61
CA PRO A 31 -14.08 20.97 27.32
C PRO A 31 -12.83 20.19 27.72
N ASN A 32 -13.01 18.95 28.20
CA ASN A 32 -11.90 18.05 28.49
C ASN A 32 -11.29 17.55 27.17
N LEU A 33 -10.25 18.25 26.70
CA LEU A 33 -9.49 17.98 25.48
C LEU A 33 -8.22 17.20 25.80
N GLN A 34 -7.98 16.13 25.05
CA GLN A 34 -6.85 15.23 25.25
C GLN A 34 -6.07 15.09 23.95
N LYS A 35 -4.73 15.00 24.07
CA LYS A 35 -3.83 14.78 22.93
C LYS A 35 -3.64 13.27 22.75
N LEU A 36 -3.96 12.75 21.57
CA LEU A 36 -3.71 11.34 21.24
C LEU A 36 -3.19 11.16 19.81
N LYS A 37 -2.48 10.05 19.59
CA LYS A 37 -2.08 9.64 18.24
C LYS A 37 -3.28 8.99 17.55
N VAL A 38 -3.66 9.51 16.40
CA VAL A 38 -4.74 9.01 15.55
C VAL A 38 -4.25 8.88 14.12
N PHE A 39 -4.93 8.06 13.34
CA PHE A 39 -4.69 8.00 11.91
C PHE A 39 -5.59 9.01 11.21
N PHE A 40 -4.98 9.82 10.34
CA PHE A 40 -5.64 10.90 9.62
C PHE A 40 -5.06 10.98 8.20
N ARG A 41 -5.91 10.81 7.19
CA ARG A 41 -5.54 10.89 5.77
C ARG A 41 -4.27 10.08 5.42
N GLY A 42 -4.21 8.82 5.83
CA GLY A 42 -3.09 7.93 5.50
C GLY A 42 -1.84 8.08 6.36
N ARG A 43 -1.82 9.01 7.34
CA ARG A 43 -0.66 9.21 8.22
C ARG A 43 -1.06 9.24 9.69
N THR A 44 -0.16 8.81 10.56
CA THR A 44 -0.34 8.96 12.00
C THR A 44 0.00 10.40 12.42
N LYS A 45 -0.94 11.06 13.11
CA LYS A 45 -0.76 12.43 13.63
C LYS A 45 -1.26 12.53 15.06
N LYS A 46 -0.69 13.46 15.82
CA LYS A 46 -1.23 13.84 17.14
C LYS A 46 -2.42 14.77 16.92
N ALA A 47 -3.59 14.38 17.41
CA ALA A 47 -4.82 15.15 17.34
C ALA A 47 -5.29 15.56 18.75
N LEU A 48 -5.95 16.72 18.82
CA LEU A 48 -6.58 17.22 20.03
C LEU A 48 -8.09 16.92 19.95
N LEU A 49 -8.57 15.96 20.75
CA LEU A 49 -9.96 15.52 20.74
C LEU A 49 -10.57 15.59 22.13
N CYS A 50 -11.87 15.89 22.21
CA CYS A 50 -12.59 15.83 23.47
C CYS A 50 -12.88 14.37 23.91
N THR A 51 -13.02 14.16 25.21
CA THR A 51 -13.31 12.84 25.79
C THR A 51 -14.52 12.15 25.17
N SER A 52 -15.59 12.89 24.82
CA SER A 52 -16.75 12.31 24.14
C SER A 52 -16.41 11.76 22.74
N CYS A 53 -15.56 12.46 22.00
CA CYS A 53 -15.12 11.99 20.69
C CYS A 53 -14.16 10.81 20.82
N ILE A 54 -13.31 10.79 21.84
CA ILE A 54 -12.41 9.66 22.11
C ILE A 54 -13.21 8.40 22.46
N LYS A 55 -14.23 8.52 23.32
CA LYS A 55 -15.12 7.41 23.66
C LYS A 55 -15.83 6.85 22.43
N ARG A 56 -16.36 7.73 21.58
CA ARG A 56 -17.00 7.35 20.31
C ARG A 56 -15.99 6.71 19.35
N LEU A 57 -14.79 7.29 19.22
CA LEU A 57 -13.72 6.73 18.41
C LEU A 57 -13.33 5.32 18.88
N LYS A 58 -13.28 5.07 20.20
CA LYS A 58 -12.97 3.73 20.75
C LYS A 58 -14.09 2.73 20.47
N LYS A 59 -15.35 3.17 20.57
CA LYS A 59 -16.53 2.31 20.36
C LYS A 59 -16.70 1.91 18.89
N TYR A 60 -16.60 2.86 17.96
CA TYR A 60 -16.90 2.63 16.54
C TYR A 60 -15.66 2.45 15.66
N GLY A 61 -14.45 2.61 16.22
CA GLY A 61 -13.17 2.52 15.50
C GLY A 61 -12.83 3.71 14.58
N ARG A 62 -13.84 4.50 14.20
CA ARG A 62 -13.72 5.69 13.35
C ARG A 62 -14.64 6.81 13.81
N ILE A 63 -14.21 8.06 13.64
CA ILE A 63 -15.03 9.24 13.85
C ILE A 63 -14.63 10.33 12.85
N GLY A 64 -15.57 10.73 11.98
CA GLY A 64 -15.29 11.70 10.93
C GLY A 64 -14.07 11.30 10.08
N ARG A 65 -13.02 12.11 10.14
CA ARG A 65 -11.75 11.91 9.41
C ARG A 65 -10.66 11.17 10.22
N PHE A 66 -10.95 10.79 11.46
CA PHE A 66 -10.00 10.17 12.37
C PHE A 66 -10.33 8.68 12.58
N SER A 67 -9.32 7.83 12.62
CA SER A 67 -9.43 6.41 12.97
C SER A 67 -8.39 6.01 14.02
N PHE A 68 -8.68 4.97 14.80
CA PHE A 68 -7.69 4.41 15.74
C PHE A 68 -6.60 3.64 14.97
N ILE A 69 -5.36 3.78 15.42
CA ILE A 69 -4.19 3.11 14.85
C ILE A 69 -4.40 1.60 14.77
N LYS A 70 -4.93 0.98 15.84
CA LYS A 70 -5.22 -0.46 15.90
C LYS A 70 -6.18 -0.96 14.80
N TYR A 71 -7.09 -0.10 14.33
CA TYR A 71 -8.06 -0.47 13.30
C TYR A 71 -7.44 -0.41 11.90
N VAL A 72 -6.42 0.42 11.69
CA VAL A 72 -5.71 0.53 10.41
C VAL A 72 -4.84 -0.69 10.17
N SER A 73 -4.04 -1.10 11.17
CA SER A 73 -3.23 -2.32 11.07
C SER A 73 -4.05 -3.59 10.84
N LYS A 74 -5.32 -3.63 11.27
CA LYS A 74 -6.23 -4.76 11.03
C LYS A 74 -6.86 -4.69 9.63
N LYS A 75 -7.15 -3.47 9.14
CA LYS A 75 -7.71 -3.23 7.82
C LYS A 75 -6.66 -3.42 6.71
N GLU A 76 -5.45 -2.90 6.90
CA GLU A 76 -4.32 -3.12 5.99
C GLU A 76 -4.01 -4.61 5.88
N LYS A 77 -3.94 -5.36 7.00
CA LYS A 77 -3.83 -6.83 6.97
C LYS A 77 -4.94 -7.51 6.16
N SER A 78 -6.20 -7.12 6.36
CA SER A 78 -7.32 -7.70 5.60
C SER A 78 -7.33 -7.31 4.11
N ILE A 79 -6.72 -6.18 3.73
CA ILE A 79 -6.57 -5.75 2.34
C ILE A 79 -5.36 -6.45 1.70
N GLU A 80 -4.25 -6.56 2.43
CA GLU A 80 -3.06 -7.34 2.03
C GLU A 80 -3.41 -8.81 1.81
N GLU A 81 -4.14 -9.44 2.73
CA GLU A 81 -4.61 -10.82 2.59
C GLU A 81 -5.51 -11.00 1.35
N LYS A 82 -6.40 -10.05 1.07
CA LYS A 82 -7.26 -10.06 -0.13
C LYS A 82 -6.47 -9.83 -1.42
N ALA A 83 -5.55 -8.87 -1.43
CA ALA A 83 -4.69 -8.60 -2.57
C ALA A 83 -3.76 -9.78 -2.89
N VAL A 84 -3.25 -10.50 -1.86
CA VAL A 84 -2.45 -11.72 -2.05
C VAL A 84 -3.27 -12.84 -2.70
N LEU A 85 -4.57 -12.97 -2.38
CA LEU A 85 -5.45 -13.95 -3.03
C LEU A 85 -5.72 -13.61 -4.51
N GLU A 86 -5.81 -12.32 -4.86
CA GLU A 86 -6.01 -11.88 -6.25
C GLU A 86 -4.73 -11.95 -7.11
N ILE A 87 -3.54 -11.78 -6.51
CA ILE A 87 -2.26 -11.79 -7.22
C ILE A 87 -1.70 -13.22 -7.43
N LYS A 88 -2.05 -14.17 -6.56
CA LYS A 88 -1.65 -15.60 -6.68
C LYS A 88 -1.87 -16.19 -8.08
N PRO A 89 -3.08 -16.12 -8.67
CA PRO A 89 -3.32 -16.69 -10.00
C PRO A 89 -2.53 -15.98 -11.11
N ILE A 90 -2.23 -14.68 -10.97
CA ILE A 90 -1.50 -13.90 -11.98
C ILE A 90 0.00 -14.27 -11.98
N LYS A 91 0.61 -14.46 -10.81
CA LYS A 91 2.04 -14.81 -10.70
C LYS A 91 2.33 -16.21 -11.23
N GLU A 92 1.45 -17.17 -10.97
CA GLU A 92 1.57 -18.54 -11.52
C GLU A 92 1.46 -18.53 -13.05
N ALA A 93 0.54 -17.74 -13.61
CA ALA A 93 0.38 -17.60 -15.06
C ALA A 93 1.58 -16.92 -15.77
N VAL A 94 2.22 -15.93 -15.14
CA VAL A 94 3.42 -15.27 -15.69
C VAL A 94 4.61 -16.24 -15.68
N HIS A 95 4.79 -16.97 -14.58
CA HIS A 95 5.92 -17.89 -14.44
C HIS A 95 5.86 -19.08 -15.43
N GLU A 96 4.66 -19.45 -15.88
CA GLU A 96 4.43 -20.48 -16.89
C GLU A 96 4.61 -19.94 -18.33
N LYS A 97 4.25 -18.68 -18.58
CA LYS A 97 4.56 -17.97 -19.85
C LYS A 97 6.06 -17.78 -20.04
N ASP A 98 6.78 -17.33 -19.00
CA ASP A 98 8.24 -17.15 -19.04
C ASP A 98 8.98 -18.46 -19.33
N LYS A 99 8.46 -19.59 -18.84
CA LYS A 99 9.01 -20.92 -19.10
C LYS A 99 8.81 -21.34 -20.57
N LYS A 100 7.66 -21.00 -21.17
CA LYS A 100 7.37 -21.28 -22.59
C LYS A 100 8.25 -20.43 -23.52
N GLU A 101 8.39 -19.13 -23.24
CA GLU A 101 9.23 -18.23 -24.04
C GLU A 101 10.71 -18.64 -24.01
N LYS A 102 11.26 -18.95 -22.84
CA LYS A 102 12.64 -19.46 -22.72
C LYS A 102 12.84 -20.76 -23.50
N LYS A 103 11.83 -21.63 -23.55
CA LYS A 103 11.91 -22.90 -24.30
C LYS A 103 11.91 -22.67 -25.81
N LEU A 104 11.14 -21.70 -26.30
CA LEU A 104 11.11 -21.32 -27.72
C LEU A 104 12.46 -20.74 -28.19
N VAL A 105 13.02 -19.79 -27.42
CA VAL A 105 14.32 -19.17 -27.73
C VAL A 105 15.46 -20.21 -27.77
N MET A 106 15.36 -21.28 -26.98
CA MET A 106 16.32 -22.38 -27.01
C MET A 106 16.20 -23.28 -28.25
N VAL A 107 15.00 -23.41 -28.83
CA VAL A 107 14.75 -24.18 -30.06
C VAL A 107 15.28 -23.41 -31.26
N GLU A 108 14.98 -22.12 -31.37
CA GLU A 108 15.47 -21.24 -32.44
C GLU A 108 17.01 -21.20 -32.48
N LYS A 109 17.66 -21.06 -31.32
CA LYS A 109 19.14 -21.11 -31.24
C LYS A 109 19.73 -22.46 -31.63
N LYS A 110 18.99 -23.56 -31.50
CA LYS A 110 19.43 -24.89 -31.96
C LYS A 110 19.31 -25.02 -33.48
N GLU A 111 18.27 -24.45 -34.07
CA GLU A 111 18.05 -24.44 -35.52
C GLU A 111 19.10 -23.58 -36.21
N GLU A 112 19.37 -22.36 -35.72
CA GLU A 112 20.44 -21.51 -36.27
C GLU A 112 21.83 -22.16 -36.18
N LYS A 113 22.11 -22.92 -35.11
CA LYS A 113 23.39 -23.64 -34.98
C LYS A 113 23.50 -24.77 -36.01
N LYS A 114 22.42 -25.51 -36.26
CA LYS A 114 22.39 -26.55 -37.29
C LYS A 114 22.58 -25.96 -38.68
N GLU A 115 21.95 -24.84 -38.99
CA GLU A 115 22.13 -24.16 -40.28
C GLU A 115 23.56 -23.65 -40.49
N LYS A 116 24.19 -23.11 -39.42
CA LYS A 116 25.59 -22.70 -39.43
C LYS A 116 26.54 -23.89 -39.63
N GLU A 117 26.29 -25.03 -39.00
CA GLU A 117 27.09 -26.25 -39.23
C GLU A 117 26.94 -26.78 -40.66
N VAL A 118 25.72 -26.76 -41.22
CA VAL A 118 25.46 -27.21 -42.60
C VAL A 118 26.14 -26.30 -43.62
N THR A 119 26.18 -24.99 -43.38
CA THR A 119 26.88 -24.03 -44.26
C THR A 119 28.40 -24.13 -44.17
N VAL A 120 28.96 -24.42 -43.00
CA VAL A 120 30.41 -24.70 -42.85
C VAL A 120 30.79 -25.97 -43.60
N LYS A 121 30.04 -27.08 -43.42
CA LYS A 121 30.29 -28.33 -44.15
C LYS A 121 30.17 -28.19 -45.66
N LYS A 122 29.21 -27.40 -46.15
CA LYS A 122 29.09 -27.08 -47.59
C LYS A 122 30.29 -26.30 -48.11
N LYS A 123 30.85 -25.37 -47.34
CA LYS A 123 32.07 -24.64 -47.71
C LYS A 123 33.30 -25.55 -47.72
N GLU A 124 33.42 -26.46 -46.76
CA GLU A 124 34.52 -27.45 -46.72
C GLU A 124 34.52 -28.36 -47.96
N LEU A 125 33.36 -28.92 -48.33
CA LEU A 125 33.22 -29.71 -49.57
C LEU A 125 33.59 -28.91 -50.83
N GLN A 126 33.18 -27.64 -50.91
CA GLN A 126 33.55 -26.76 -52.04
C GLN A 126 35.05 -26.47 -52.11
N ILE A 127 35.76 -26.44 -50.98
CA ILE A 127 37.23 -26.26 -50.95
C ILE A 127 37.93 -27.53 -51.44
N GLU A 128 37.48 -28.71 -51.04
CA GLU A 128 38.01 -30.00 -51.49
C GLU A 128 37.86 -30.19 -53.01
N ASP A 129 36.73 -29.79 -53.59
CA ASP A 129 36.47 -29.83 -55.04
C ASP A 129 37.39 -28.89 -55.86
N ILE A 130 37.86 -27.78 -55.25
CA ILE A 130 38.80 -26.85 -55.87
C ILE A 130 40.24 -27.38 -55.81
N VAL A 131 40.63 -28.00 -54.69
CA VAL A 131 41.97 -28.55 -54.48
C VAL A 131 42.18 -29.83 -55.32
N GLY A 132 41.14 -30.64 -55.52
CA GLY A 132 41.18 -31.85 -56.36
C GLY A 132 41.30 -31.63 -57.87
N LYS A 133 41.26 -30.38 -58.36
CA LYS A 133 41.38 -30.03 -59.80
C LYS A 133 42.81 -29.65 -60.24
N LYS A 134 43.80 -29.70 -59.35
CA LYS A 134 45.22 -29.61 -59.69
C LYS A 134 45.86 -30.98 -59.55
N ASN A 135 45.73 -31.80 -60.60
CA ASN A 135 46.69 -32.78 -61.12
C ASN A 135 46.09 -33.45 -62.35
#